data_AF-A0A502KWI0-F1
#
_entry.id   AF-A0A502KWI0-F1
#
_cell.length_a   1.000
_cell.length_b   1.000
_cell.length_c   1.000
_cell.angle_alpha   90.00
_cell.angle_beta   90.00
_cell.angle_gamma   90.00
#
_symmetry.space_group_name_H-M   'P 1'
#
loop_
_entity.id
_entity.type
_entity.pdbx_description
1 polymer ?
#
loop_
_entity_poly.entity_id
_entity_poly.type
_entity_poly.pdbx_seq_one_letter_code
_entity_poly.pdbx_strand_id
1 'polypeptide(L)'
;MKSKIIAWVIGGTFTLLVFFSGFVSAFYLNYASLANTYTKEHIDNGRFMLWALKLLEQDETEKAKDFLRSQVTTKVLIVETVRLPPTSKRELELIENFYSEVIDYFESQGGFNETFQVMENDVWVTKPTPSMSILEKFKSEQNMPIKQD
;
A
#
# COMPACT_ATOMS: atom_id res chain seq x y z
N MET A 1 1.08 -44.02 -37.61
CA MET A 1 0.96 -44.11 -36.14
C MET A 1 1.71 -43.00 -35.40
N LYS A 2 2.98 -42.73 -35.72
CA LYS A 2 3.81 -41.72 -35.01
C LYS A 2 3.27 -40.27 -35.04
N SER A 3 2.73 -39.78 -36.17
CA SER A 3 2.21 -38.40 -36.24
C SER A 3 0.93 -38.15 -35.45
N LYS A 4 0.06 -39.16 -35.32
CA LYS A 4 -1.14 -39.07 -34.47
C LYS A 4 -0.75 -38.92 -32.99
N ILE A 5 0.22 -39.69 -32.52
CA ILE A 5 0.71 -39.62 -31.14
C ILE A 5 1.32 -38.24 -30.85
N ILE A 6 2.13 -37.71 -31.78
CA ILE A 6 2.72 -36.36 -31.65
C ILE A 6 1.63 -35.28 -31.61
N ALA A 7 0.60 -35.37 -32.46
CA ALA A 7 -0.51 -34.43 -32.45
C ALA A 7 -1.32 -34.46 -31.14
N TRP A 8 -1.53 -35.65 -30.55
CA TRP A 8 -2.19 -35.80 -29.25
C TRP A 8 -1.35 -35.23 -28.10
N VAL A 9 -0.02 -35.42 -28.13
CA VAL A 9 0.90 -34.86 -27.13
C VAL A 9 0.93 -33.33 -27.21
N ILE A 10 1.03 -32.76 -28.42
CA ILE A 10 1.02 -31.31 -28.62
C ILE A 10 -0.34 -30.73 -28.24
N GLY A 11 -1.44 -31.35 -28.67
CA GLY A 11 -2.80 -30.92 -28.32
C GLY A 11 -3.02 -30.94 -26.81
N GLY A 12 -2.67 -32.03 -26.12
CA GLY A 12 -2.80 -32.13 -24.67
C GLY A 12 -1.93 -31.13 -23.91
N THR A 13 -0.69 -30.91 -24.35
CA THR A 13 0.21 -29.91 -23.75
C THR A 13 -0.31 -28.49 -23.94
N PHE A 14 -0.81 -28.18 -25.14
CA PHE A 14 -1.43 -26.88 -25.43
C PHE A 14 -2.67 -26.66 -24.55
N THR A 15 -3.54 -27.66 -24.42
CA THR A 15 -4.72 -27.58 -23.55
C THR A 15 -4.33 -27.33 -22.09
N LEU A 16 -3.31 -28.02 -21.58
CA LEU A 16 -2.79 -27.81 -20.22
C LEU A 16 -2.26 -26.39 -20.01
N LEU A 17 -1.50 -25.85 -20.97
CA LEU A 17 -0.99 -24.48 -20.92
C LEU A 17 -2.13 -23.46 -20.92
N VAL A 18 -3.13 -23.63 -21.79
CA VAL A 18 -4.30 -22.73 -21.83
C VAL A 18 -5.07 -22.79 -20.51
N PHE A 19 -5.33 -23.99 -19.98
CA PHE A 19 -6.01 -24.14 -18.70
C PHE A 19 -5.22 -23.52 -17.53
N PHE A 20 -3.91 -23.76 -17.47
CA PHE A 20 -3.08 -23.19 -16.42
C PHE A 20 -3.01 -21.65 -16.50
N SER A 21 -2.89 -21.10 -17.71
CA SER A 21 -2.90 -19.65 -17.91
C SER A 21 -4.24 -19.01 -17.53
N GLY A 22 -5.36 -19.66 -17.85
CA GLY A 22 -6.69 -19.26 -17.43
C GLY A 22 -6.85 -19.32 -15.91
N PHE A 23 -6.34 -20.37 -15.27
CA PHE A 23 -6.35 -20.52 -13.80
C PHE A 23 -5.55 -19.42 -13.11
N VAL A 24 -4.33 -19.14 -13.56
CA VAL A 24 -3.48 -18.06 -13.01
C VAL A 24 -4.15 -16.69 -13.20
N SER A 25 -4.74 -16.44 -14.37
CA SER A 25 -5.44 -15.19 -14.66
C SER A 25 -6.67 -15.00 -13.77
N ALA A 26 -7.49 -16.04 -13.60
CA ALA A 26 -8.67 -15.99 -12.73
C ALA A 26 -8.30 -15.82 -11.25
N PHE A 27 -7.22 -16.46 -10.80
CA PHE A 27 -6.68 -16.29 -9.46
C PHE A 27 -6.18 -14.86 -9.24
N TYR A 28 -5.41 -14.31 -10.19
CA TYR A 28 -4.92 -12.94 -10.15
C TYR A 28 -6.06 -11.93 -10.11
N LEU A 29 -7.09 -12.08 -10.97
CA LEU A 29 -8.25 -11.19 -10.99
C LEU A 29 -9.05 -11.21 -9.68
N ASN A 30 -9.24 -12.40 -9.11
CA ASN A 30 -9.89 -12.51 -7.79
C ASN A 30 -9.04 -11.85 -6.71
N TYR A 31 -7.76 -12.19 -6.63
CA TYR A 31 -6.85 -11.60 -5.65
C TYR A 31 -6.78 -10.08 -5.77
N ALA A 32 -6.70 -9.54 -6.99
CA ALA A 32 -6.73 -8.12 -7.26
C ALA A 32 -8.04 -7.45 -6.83
N SER A 33 -9.19 -8.09 -7.11
CA SER A 33 -10.49 -7.58 -6.66
C SER A 33 -10.61 -7.52 -5.13
N LEU A 34 -10.13 -8.57 -4.44
CA LEU A 34 -10.12 -8.61 -2.98
C LEU A 34 -9.15 -7.58 -2.39
N ALA A 35 -7.93 -7.51 -2.93
CA ALA A 35 -6.90 -6.57 -2.49
C ALA A 35 -7.35 -5.11 -2.68
N ASN A 36 -8.00 -4.78 -3.80
CA ASN A 36 -8.55 -3.44 -4.03
C ASN A 36 -9.65 -3.10 -3.03
N THR A 37 -10.57 -4.03 -2.76
CA THR A 37 -11.62 -3.84 -1.75
C THR A 37 -11.02 -3.58 -0.37
N TYR A 38 -10.02 -4.38 0.00
CA TYR A 38 -9.34 -4.28 1.29
C TYR A 38 -8.56 -2.96 1.43
N THR A 39 -7.78 -2.60 0.42
CA THR A 39 -7.04 -1.33 0.37
C THR A 39 -7.98 -0.14 0.49
N LYS A 40 -9.10 -0.13 -0.25
CA LYS A 40 -10.08 0.94 -0.20
C LYS A 40 -10.69 1.10 1.19
N GLU A 41 -11.12 0.00 1.82
CA GLU A 41 -11.66 0.02 3.18
C GLU A 41 -10.65 0.62 4.17
N HIS A 42 -9.38 0.26 4.04
CA HIS A 42 -8.33 0.76 4.92
C HIS A 42 -7.99 2.24 4.68
N ILE A 43 -8.05 2.71 3.43
CA ILE A 43 -7.95 4.13 3.08
C ILE A 43 -9.10 4.93 3.69
N ASP A 44 -10.34 4.52 3.46
CA ASP A 44 -11.52 5.25 3.96
C ASP A 44 -11.51 5.34 5.49
N ASN A 45 -11.17 4.23 6.16
CA ASN A 45 -10.99 4.20 7.61
C ASN A 45 -9.84 5.10 8.09
N GLY A 46 -8.69 5.08 7.40
CA GLY A 46 -7.56 5.93 7.72
C GLY A 46 -7.90 7.42 7.62
N ARG A 47 -8.60 7.82 6.56
CA ARG A 47 -9.08 9.19 6.38
C ARG A 47 -10.06 9.58 7.48
N PHE A 48 -11.03 8.73 7.80
CA PHE A 48 -11.94 8.97 8.92
C PHE A 48 -11.19 9.18 10.24
N MET A 49 -10.14 8.39 10.50
CA MET A 49 -9.28 8.57 11.68
C MET A 49 -8.56 9.92 11.68
N LEU A 50 -8.07 10.43 10.54
CA LEU A 50 -7.48 11.77 10.43
C LEU A 50 -8.47 12.87 10.80
N TRP A 51 -9.71 12.77 10.31
CA TRP A 51 -10.76 13.73 10.66
C TRP A 51 -11.09 13.69 12.16
N ALA A 52 -11.21 12.48 12.72
CA ALA A 52 -11.44 12.31 14.15
C ALA A 52 -10.30 12.92 14.98
N LEU A 53 -9.06 12.71 14.56
CA LEU A 53 -7.86 13.22 15.21
C LEU A 53 -7.84 14.75 15.24
N LYS A 54 -8.14 15.41 14.11
CA LYS A 54 -8.28 16.87 14.00
C LYS A 54 -9.37 17.46 14.91
N LEU A 55 -10.48 16.75 15.12
CA LEU A 55 -11.55 17.18 16.03
C LEU A 55 -11.15 16.99 17.48
N LEU A 56 -10.53 15.86 17.76
CA LEU A 56 -10.11 15.48 19.08
C LEU A 56 -9.11 16.48 19.63
N GLU A 57 -8.21 17.05 18.82
CA GLU A 57 -7.22 18.09 19.16
C GLU A 57 -7.70 19.30 20.00
N GLN A 58 -8.98 19.35 20.36
CA GLN A 58 -9.72 20.37 21.07
C GLN A 58 -10.16 20.00 22.54
N ASP A 59 -9.32 19.27 23.34
CA ASP A 59 -9.35 19.09 24.84
C ASP A 59 -9.93 17.81 25.54
N GLU A 60 -9.30 16.64 25.41
CA GLU A 60 -8.82 15.75 26.51
C GLU A 60 -7.92 14.64 25.92
N THR A 61 -7.01 15.10 25.08
CA THR A 61 -6.93 14.43 23.79
C THR A 61 -5.68 13.63 23.55
N GLU A 62 -4.54 14.04 24.10
CA GLU A 62 -3.23 13.59 23.61
C GLU A 62 -3.09 12.06 23.56
N LYS A 63 -3.60 11.34 24.58
CA LYS A 63 -3.60 9.87 24.56
C LYS A 63 -4.48 9.27 23.47
N ALA A 64 -5.66 9.84 23.24
CA ALA A 64 -6.54 9.43 22.15
C ALA A 64 -5.93 9.78 20.78
N LYS A 65 -5.21 10.92 20.68
CA LYS A 65 -4.48 11.30 19.48
C LYS A 65 -3.41 10.29 19.16
N ASP A 66 -2.55 9.96 20.12
CA ASP A 66 -1.44 9.03 19.94
C ASP A 66 -1.94 7.65 19.49
N PHE A 67 -3.01 7.16 20.11
CA PHE A 67 -3.62 5.89 19.72
C PHE A 67 -4.15 5.93 18.28
N LEU A 68 -4.92 6.95 17.91
CA LEU A 68 -5.49 7.08 16.56
C LEU A 68 -4.40 7.31 15.51
N ARG A 69 -3.40 8.11 15.83
CA ARG A 69 -2.22 8.33 14.99
C ARG A 69 -1.47 7.02 14.73
N SER A 70 -1.28 6.19 15.76
CA SER A 70 -0.70 4.85 15.61
C SER A 70 -1.54 3.95 14.69
N GLN A 71 -2.88 4.06 14.76
CA GLN A 71 -3.77 3.37 13.81
C GLN A 71 -3.59 3.88 12.38
N VAL A 72 -3.47 5.19 12.15
CA VAL A 72 -3.18 5.77 10.83
C VAL A 72 -1.85 5.23 10.29
N THR A 73 -0.78 5.24 11.10
CA THR A 73 0.51 4.63 10.77
C THR A 73 0.36 3.16 10.37
N THR A 74 -0.46 2.39 11.09
CA THR A 74 -0.76 0.99 10.77
C THR A 74 -1.50 0.86 9.43
N LYS A 75 -2.44 1.77 9.13
CA LYS A 75 -3.17 1.77 7.84
C LYS A 75 -2.24 2.06 6.67
N VAL A 76 -1.27 2.97 6.80
CA VAL A 76 -0.25 3.22 5.77
C VAL A 76 0.51 1.93 5.44
N LEU A 77 0.95 1.17 6.46
CA LEU A 77 1.63 -0.10 6.26
C LEU A 77 0.75 -1.14 5.55
N ILE A 78 -0.51 -1.25 5.97
CA ILE A 78 -1.43 -2.21 5.38
C ILE A 78 -1.70 -1.87 3.91
N VAL A 79 -1.96 -0.60 3.60
CA VAL A 79 -2.18 -0.15 2.22
C VAL A 79 -0.95 -0.46 1.37
N GLU A 80 0.26 -0.12 1.83
CA GLU A 80 1.48 -0.39 1.06
C GLU A 80 1.76 -1.89 0.87
N THR A 81 1.52 -2.71 1.88
CA THR A 81 1.78 -4.17 1.81
C THR A 81 0.77 -4.91 0.94
N VAL A 82 -0.47 -4.43 0.88
CA VAL A 82 -1.55 -5.02 0.07
C VAL A 82 -1.65 -4.35 -1.31
N ARG A 83 -0.85 -3.30 -1.56
CA ARG A 83 -0.73 -2.63 -2.85
C ARG A 83 -0.19 -3.58 -3.91
N LEU A 84 -1.10 -4.13 -4.70
CA LEU A 84 -0.77 -4.70 -6.00
C LEU A 84 -0.47 -3.58 -6.99
N PRO A 85 0.22 -3.86 -8.12
CA PRO A 85 0.29 -2.92 -9.23
C PRO A 85 -1.14 -2.44 -9.53
N PRO A 86 -1.40 -1.12 -9.43
CA PRO A 86 -2.76 -0.61 -9.44
C PRO A 86 -3.45 -1.04 -10.73
N THR A 87 -4.62 -1.65 -10.58
CA THR A 87 -5.37 -2.17 -11.73
C THR A 87 -6.16 -1.08 -12.44
N SER A 88 -6.27 0.09 -11.80
CA SER A 88 -6.94 1.27 -12.35
C SER A 88 -6.30 2.58 -11.89
N LYS A 89 -6.43 3.62 -12.71
CA LYS A 89 -5.99 4.98 -12.36
C LYS A 89 -6.69 5.51 -11.10
N ARG A 90 -7.97 5.17 -10.92
CA ARG A 90 -8.77 5.58 -9.75
C ARG A 90 -8.22 5.03 -8.44
N GLU A 91 -7.76 3.79 -8.44
CA GLU A 91 -7.18 3.15 -7.26
C GLU A 91 -5.85 3.82 -6.87
N LEU A 92 -5.01 4.13 -7.85
CA LEU A 92 -3.80 4.91 -7.65
C LEU A 92 -4.13 6.29 -7.08
N GLU A 93 -5.05 7.04 -7.70
CA GLU A 93 -5.47 8.37 -7.21
C GLU A 93 -6.00 8.31 -5.76
N LEU A 94 -6.73 7.26 -5.37
CA LEU A 94 -7.21 7.09 -3.99
C LEU A 94 -6.06 6.88 -2.99
N ILE A 95 -5.09 6.04 -3.33
CA ILE A 95 -3.91 5.80 -2.48
C ILE A 95 -3.08 7.08 -2.36
N GLU A 96 -2.84 7.78 -3.47
CA GLU A 96 -2.07 9.01 -3.51
C GLU A 96 -2.74 10.14 -2.72
N ASN A 97 -4.07 10.26 -2.82
CA ASN A 97 -4.84 11.21 -2.02
C ASN A 97 -4.76 10.88 -0.53
N PHE A 98 -4.87 9.61 -0.17
CA PHE A 98 -4.70 9.18 1.22
C PHE A 98 -3.31 9.53 1.76
N TYR A 99 -2.25 9.17 1.04
CA TYR A 99 -0.89 9.51 1.44
C TYR A 99 -0.71 11.02 1.55
N SER A 100 -1.25 11.81 0.62
CA SER A 100 -1.18 13.28 0.69
C SER A 100 -1.90 13.84 1.92
N GLU A 101 -3.12 13.39 2.22
CA GLU A 101 -3.86 13.83 3.41
C GLU A 101 -3.15 13.45 4.72
N VAL A 102 -2.55 12.26 4.77
CA VAL A 102 -1.77 11.80 5.92
C VAL A 102 -0.50 12.66 6.08
N ILE A 103 0.18 12.97 4.99
CA ILE A 103 1.38 13.81 4.98
C ILE A 103 1.05 15.21 5.47
N ASP A 104 0.01 15.85 4.90
CA ASP A 104 -0.43 17.18 5.30
C ASP A 104 -0.79 17.22 6.79
N TYR A 105 -1.47 16.18 7.27
CA TYR A 105 -1.77 16.04 8.69
C TYR A 105 -0.47 15.99 9.52
N PHE A 106 0.47 15.09 9.23
CA PHE A 106 1.71 15.01 10.00
C PHE A 106 2.56 16.28 9.93
N GLU A 107 2.66 16.92 8.77
CA GLU A 107 3.35 18.21 8.59
C GLU A 107 2.74 19.29 9.49
N SER A 108 1.40 19.37 9.55
CA SER A 108 0.70 20.31 10.43
C SER A 108 1.00 20.09 11.92
N GLN A 109 1.41 18.87 12.30
CA GLN A 109 1.76 18.46 13.66
C GLN A 109 3.28 18.44 13.90
N GLY A 110 4.07 19.11 13.04
CA GLY A 110 5.52 19.23 13.21
C GLY A 110 6.35 18.16 12.49
N GLY A 111 5.77 17.44 11.54
CA GLY A 111 6.48 16.54 10.61
C GLY A 111 6.52 15.05 11.00
N PHE A 112 7.26 14.27 10.21
CA PHE A 112 7.43 12.82 10.38
C PHE A 112 8.41 12.48 11.51
N ASN A 113 7.93 12.58 12.75
CA ASN A 113 8.77 12.40 13.94
C ASN A 113 8.71 10.98 14.54
N GLU A 114 7.96 10.07 13.92
CA GLU A 114 7.87 8.68 14.39
C GLU A 114 9.14 7.89 14.02
N THR A 115 9.86 7.46 15.06
CA THR A 115 11.11 6.73 14.91
C THR A 115 11.13 5.49 15.79
N PHE A 116 12.00 4.55 15.44
CA PHE A 116 12.28 3.33 16.19
C PHE A 116 13.78 3.12 16.35
N GLN A 117 14.17 2.43 17.41
CA GLN A 117 15.56 2.05 17.64
C GLN A 117 15.83 0.69 17.01
N VAL A 118 16.92 0.61 16.26
CA VAL A 118 17.43 -0.62 15.66
C VAL A 118 18.92 -0.73 15.95
N MET A 119 19.38 -1.96 16.17
CA MET A 119 20.80 -2.22 16.41
C MET A 119 21.50 -2.48 15.08
N GLU A 120 22.50 -1.65 14.75
CA GLU A 120 23.32 -1.79 13.54
C GLU A 120 24.79 -1.73 13.93
N ASN A 121 25.56 -2.74 13.53
CA ASN A 121 26.99 -2.86 13.85
C ASN A 121 27.28 -2.66 15.36
N ASP A 122 26.49 -3.31 16.22
CA ASP A 122 26.56 -3.22 17.69
C ASP A 122 26.28 -1.81 18.27
N VAL A 123 25.73 -0.89 17.47
CA VAL A 123 25.34 0.45 17.91
C VAL A 123 23.82 0.65 17.75
N TRP A 124 23.17 1.21 18.77
CA TRP A 124 21.78 1.61 18.66
C TRP A 124 21.66 2.86 17.78
N VAL A 125 20.91 2.75 16.69
CA VAL A 125 20.62 3.84 15.77
C VAL A 125 19.11 4.11 15.71
N THR A 126 18.74 5.38 15.64
CA THR A 126 17.36 5.81 15.48
C THR A 126 17.05 5.91 13.99
N LYS A 127 15.98 5.26 13.54
CA LYS A 127 15.50 5.31 12.15
C LYS A 127 14.03 5.71 12.06
N PRO A 128 13.55 6.25 10.94
CA PRO A 128 12.12 6.46 10.71
C PRO A 128 11.38 5.13 10.77
N THR A 129 10.16 5.11 11.32
CA THR A 129 9.33 3.91 11.24
C THR A 129 9.02 3.57 9.77
N PRO A 130 8.70 2.31 9.44
CA PRO A 130 8.44 1.93 8.05
C PRO A 130 7.30 2.74 7.40
N SER A 131 6.28 3.16 8.17
CA SER A 131 5.22 4.03 7.68
C SER A 131 5.74 5.41 7.30
N MET A 132 6.60 6.01 8.13
CA MET A 132 7.23 7.30 7.83
C MET A 132 8.10 7.18 6.58
N SER A 133 8.89 6.12 6.44
CA SER A 133 9.71 5.90 5.23
C SER A 133 8.87 5.78 3.95
N ILE A 134 7.68 5.16 4.02
CA ILE A 134 6.75 5.08 2.88
C ILE A 134 6.26 6.48 2.50
N LEU A 135 5.83 7.27 3.48
CA LEU A 135 5.33 8.64 3.25
C LEU A 135 6.43 9.58 2.74
N GLU A 136 7.64 9.49 3.30
CA GLU A 136 8.82 10.24 2.85
C GLU A 136 9.17 9.91 1.40
N LYS A 137 9.19 8.63 1.05
CA LYS A 137 9.44 8.18 -0.31
C LYS A 137 8.39 8.74 -1.26
N PHE A 138 7.11 8.62 -0.93
CA PHE A 138 6.02 9.18 -1.72
C PHE A 138 6.18 10.70 -1.91
N LYS A 139 6.44 11.45 -0.83
CA LYS A 139 6.70 12.89 -0.87
C LYS A 139 7.87 13.23 -1.80
N SER A 140 8.93 12.43 -1.79
CA SER A 140 10.10 12.65 -2.65
C SER A 140 9.78 12.40 -4.13
N GLU A 141 8.98 11.37 -4.43
CA GLU A 141 8.59 11.00 -5.79
C GLU A 141 7.69 12.05 -6.44
N GLN A 142 6.77 12.63 -5.67
CA GLN A 142 5.88 13.71 -6.14
C GLN A 142 6.63 15.04 -6.35
N ASN A 143 7.74 15.25 -5.64
CA ASN A 143 8.59 16.43 -5.79
C ASN A 143 9.72 16.27 -6.82
N MET A 144 9.87 15.09 -7.43
CA MET A 144 10.82 14.92 -8.53
C MET A 144 10.29 15.66 -9.77
N PRO A 145 11.09 16.51 -10.43
CA PRO A 145 10.70 17.09 -11.70
C PRO A 145 10.42 15.94 -12.68
N ILE A 146 9.23 15.93 -13.27
CA ILE A 146 8.86 15.01 -14.35
C ILE A 146 9.95 15.17 -15.42
N LYS A 147 10.80 14.15 -15.59
CA LYS A 147 11.66 14.08 -16.77
C LYS A 147 10.72 13.99 -17.97
N GLN A 148 10.60 15.09 -18.70
CA GLN A 148 10.07 15.06 -20.06
C GLN A 148 11.09 14.28 -20.89
N ASP A 149 10.73 13.05 -21.24
CA ASP A 149 11.36 12.32 -22.35
C ASP A 149 11.01 13.00 -23.69
#